data_AF-A0A6U3CI69-F1
#
_entry.id   AF-A0A6U3CI69-F1
#
_cell.length_a   1.000
_cell.length_b   1.000
_cell.length_c   1.000
_cell.angle_alpha   90.00
_cell.angle_beta   90.00
_cell.angle_gamma   90.00
#
_symmetry.space_group_name_H-M   'P 1'
#
loop_
_entity.id
_entity.type
_entity.pdbx_description
1 polymer ?
#
loop_
_entity_poly.entity_id
_entity_poly.type
_entity_poly.pdbx_seq_one_letter_code
_entity_poly.pdbx_strand_id
1 'polypeptide(L)'
;RNFVFITCSVVVALSNVFYFSFLPYNKHKMWDGIFFNQNLISEKPKIVLLSSYTSSTMWGNTSKKKEALSGSKLSASYLQMLELKACYAYKHGYDFVFNTTNGIDPKLSDPSGSRWWLSYGGWVRVPQISSIISKYDWVLYDDIDHVFLNHSFAVEELLDQWKQYKKSPSVLVPSDNHRYPFSDYALLMKNSLFSKRVLEYWLKFSLGICENGNFAAEKRSYKWEDSDQPGIWYGLMQAHKEVYHPSALNDNICNQSTGLLKSRMQDRGRAPEMQEYFSRQNTPKGCSGKDLEKIPHDQPILWSQRNSEIHPYGGLGYNAKYGRGPETEHRIARAWAAHIPAKDLSLPFIKNILNGCRKTQKCFAEYAGNGSLQVGCGGKLYHGTQLFF
;
A
#
# COMPACT_ATOMS: atom_id res chain seq x y z
N ARG A 1 -50.69 23.80 59.46
CA ARG A 1 -51.32 24.28 58.21
C ARG A 1 -50.26 24.26 57.13
N ASN A 2 -50.44 23.35 56.15
CA ASN A 2 -49.96 23.43 54.75
C ASN A 2 -48.44 23.37 54.51
N PHE A 3 -47.89 22.55 53.60
CA PHE A 3 -48.41 21.48 52.75
C PHE A 3 -47.20 20.61 52.36
N VAL A 4 -47.38 19.29 52.39
CA VAL A 4 -46.46 18.29 51.83
C VAL A 4 -46.64 18.30 50.31
N PHE A 5 -45.55 18.35 49.55
CA PHE A 5 -45.55 18.00 48.13
C PHE A 5 -44.61 16.83 47.89
N ILE A 6 -45.21 15.68 47.64
CA ILE A 6 -44.62 14.53 46.94
C ILE A 6 -45.24 14.57 45.55
N THR A 7 -44.42 14.66 44.50
CA THR A 7 -44.80 14.20 43.16
C THR A 7 -43.64 13.50 42.49
N CYS A 8 -43.92 12.26 42.09
CA CYS A 8 -43.12 11.35 41.28
C CYS A 8 -43.02 11.78 39.81
N SER A 9 -42.04 11.15 39.13
CA SER A 9 -41.93 10.92 37.68
C SER A 9 -41.40 12.12 36.88
N VAL A 10 -40.40 12.02 36.00
CA VAL A 10 -40.12 10.99 34.98
C VAL A 10 -38.61 10.91 34.76
N VAL A 11 -38.05 9.69 34.77
CA VAL A 11 -36.70 9.40 34.26
C VAL A 11 -36.79 9.35 32.73
N VAL A 12 -36.30 10.40 32.05
CA VAL A 12 -35.95 10.32 30.64
C VAL A 12 -34.46 10.02 30.56
N ALA A 13 -34.13 8.76 30.30
CA ALA A 13 -32.80 8.38 29.85
C ALA A 13 -32.62 8.86 28.40
N LEU A 14 -31.78 9.87 28.19
CA LEU A 14 -31.16 10.13 26.90
C LEU A 14 -29.66 9.96 27.05
N SER A 15 -29.23 8.80 26.57
CA SER A 15 -27.87 8.42 26.25
C SER A 15 -27.36 9.20 25.04
N ASN A 16 -26.02 9.25 24.95
CA ASN A 16 -25.17 9.61 23.81
C ASN A 16 -24.66 11.05 23.77
N VAL A 17 -23.52 11.26 24.42
CA VAL A 17 -22.44 12.06 23.83
C VAL A 17 -21.16 11.21 23.88
N PHE A 18 -20.72 10.78 22.70
CA PHE A 18 -19.41 10.19 22.46
C PHE A 18 -18.32 11.18 22.90
N TYR A 19 -17.67 10.90 24.02
CA TYR A 19 -16.40 11.50 24.38
C TYR A 19 -15.29 10.84 23.52
N PHE A 20 -14.97 11.45 22.39
CA PHE A 20 -13.65 11.28 21.78
C PHE A 20 -12.68 12.14 22.58
N SER A 21 -12.08 11.56 23.61
CA SER A 21 -11.00 12.21 24.36
C SER A 21 -9.75 12.27 23.49
N PHE A 22 -9.56 13.42 22.83
CA PHE A 22 -8.25 13.86 22.38
C PHE A 22 -7.36 14.06 23.61
N LEU A 23 -6.41 13.15 23.84
CA LEU A 23 -5.36 13.38 24.83
C LEU A 23 -4.44 14.52 24.34
N PRO A 24 -4.10 15.50 25.20
CA PRO A 24 -3.16 16.54 24.83
C PRO A 24 -1.74 15.95 24.73
N TYR A 25 -1.13 16.17 23.58
CA TYR A 25 0.22 15.75 23.23
C TYR A 25 1.24 16.51 24.08
N ASN A 26 1.77 15.84 25.13
CA ASN A 26 2.88 16.36 25.91
C ASN A 26 4.16 16.34 25.06
N LYS A 27 4.73 17.54 24.85
CA LYS A 27 6.05 17.77 24.26
C LYS A 27 7.14 17.16 25.15
N HIS A 28 7.46 15.89 24.98
CA HIS A 28 8.72 15.34 25.45
C HIS A 28 9.73 15.31 24.31
N LYS A 29 10.89 15.92 24.57
CA LYS A 29 12.09 15.89 23.74
C LYS A 29 12.36 14.47 23.22
N MET A 30 12.19 14.27 21.92
CA MET A 30 12.79 13.16 21.18
C MET A 30 14.29 13.46 21.04
N TRP A 31 15.15 12.89 21.89
CA TRP A 31 16.55 12.60 21.56
C TRP A 31 17.02 11.37 22.36
N ASP A 32 17.68 10.47 21.61
CA ASP A 32 18.63 9.42 22.01
C ASP A 32 18.16 8.18 22.76
N GLY A 33 17.82 7.16 21.97
CA GLY A 33 17.88 5.76 22.33
C GLY A 33 18.30 4.92 21.13
N ILE A 34 19.54 5.09 20.64
CA ILE A 34 20.18 4.09 19.77
C ILE A 34 20.45 2.88 20.66
N PHE A 35 19.47 1.98 20.77
CA PHE A 35 19.69 0.65 21.32
C PHE A 35 20.35 -0.22 20.24
N PHE A 36 21.68 -0.26 20.23
CA PHE A 36 22.38 -1.42 19.67
C PHE A 36 22.25 -2.56 20.68
N ASN A 37 21.17 -3.33 20.57
CA ASN A 37 21.11 -4.62 21.23
C ASN A 37 22.04 -5.59 20.47
N GLN A 38 23.30 -5.69 20.92
CA GLN A 38 24.32 -6.57 20.33
C GLN A 38 24.17 -8.05 20.72
N ASN A 39 23.05 -8.45 21.33
CA ASN A 39 22.73 -9.83 21.63
C ASN A 39 21.46 -10.25 20.89
N LEU A 40 21.58 -10.61 19.61
CA LEU A 40 20.48 -11.21 18.86
C LEU A 40 20.99 -12.47 18.16
N ILE A 41 20.64 -13.62 18.76
CA ILE A 41 20.36 -14.83 17.99
C ILE A 41 19.48 -14.37 16.83
N SER A 42 20.01 -14.44 15.62
CA SER A 42 19.42 -13.83 14.42
C SER A 42 18.13 -14.55 14.05
N GLU A 43 17.04 -14.24 14.74
CA GLU A 43 15.70 -14.63 14.32
C GLU A 43 15.46 -14.00 12.94
N LYS A 44 15.16 -14.86 11.97
CA LYS A 44 14.79 -14.46 10.62
C LYS A 44 13.59 -13.50 10.72
N PRO A 45 13.59 -12.33 10.05
CA PRO A 45 12.50 -11.37 10.15
C PRO A 45 11.18 -12.02 9.72
N LYS A 46 10.11 -11.72 10.46
CA LYS A 46 8.77 -12.20 10.15
C LYS A 46 8.16 -11.34 9.04
N ILE A 47 8.06 -11.90 7.84
CA ILE A 47 7.59 -11.20 6.62
C ILE A 47 6.23 -11.76 6.21
N VAL A 48 5.31 -10.86 5.84
CA VAL A 48 4.04 -11.21 5.18
C VAL A 48 3.98 -10.62 3.79
N LEU A 49 3.50 -11.43 2.84
CA LEU A 49 3.05 -10.98 1.53
C LEU A 49 1.55 -10.70 1.60
N LEU A 50 1.16 -9.44 1.43
CA LEU A 50 -0.23 -9.00 1.42
C LEU A 50 -0.62 -8.58 0.00
N SER A 51 -1.61 -9.24 -0.57
CA SER A 51 -2.23 -8.82 -1.82
C SER A 51 -3.72 -8.60 -1.62
N SER A 52 -4.33 -7.73 -2.43
CA SER A 52 -5.75 -7.41 -2.27
C SER A 52 -6.52 -7.32 -3.57
N TYR A 53 -7.83 -7.57 -3.48
CA TYR A 53 -8.77 -7.30 -4.55
C TYR A 53 -10.15 -7.02 -3.98
N THR A 54 -10.67 -5.83 -4.26
CA THR A 54 -12.06 -5.50 -3.99
C THR A 54 -12.73 -5.11 -5.29
N SER A 55 -13.91 -5.67 -5.57
CA SER A 55 -14.72 -5.18 -6.68
C SER A 55 -15.11 -3.73 -6.40
N SER A 56 -15.04 -2.88 -7.42
CA SER A 56 -15.61 -1.53 -7.35
C SER A 56 -16.70 -1.40 -8.39
N THR A 57 -17.82 -0.83 -7.97
CA THR A 57 -18.95 -0.44 -8.82
C THR A 57 -18.62 0.71 -9.76
N MET A 58 -17.43 1.31 -9.62
CA MET A 58 -16.99 2.45 -10.41
C MET A 58 -16.03 2.06 -11.55
N TRP A 59 -15.48 0.82 -11.56
CA TRP A 59 -14.70 0.30 -12.69
C TRP A 59 -15.63 -0.26 -13.79
N GLY A 60 -16.19 0.61 -14.63
CA GLY A 60 -16.71 0.22 -15.96
C GLY A 60 -18.06 0.77 -16.39
N ASN A 61 -18.35 0.57 -17.69
CA ASN A 61 -19.70 0.73 -18.26
C ASN A 61 -20.68 -0.25 -17.59
N THR A 62 -21.97 0.08 -17.64
CA THR A 62 -23.10 -0.56 -16.93
C THR A 62 -23.13 -2.10 -16.91
N SER A 63 -22.53 -2.79 -17.89
CA SER A 63 -22.39 -4.26 -17.89
C SER A 63 -21.35 -4.79 -16.89
N LYS A 64 -20.21 -4.12 -16.70
CA LYS A 64 -19.18 -4.47 -15.70
C LYS A 64 -19.56 -4.06 -14.28
N LYS A 65 -20.45 -3.07 -14.14
CA LYS A 65 -21.05 -2.71 -12.84
C LYS A 65 -21.89 -3.86 -12.25
N LYS A 66 -22.53 -4.68 -13.08
CA LYS A 66 -23.29 -5.87 -12.64
C LYS A 66 -22.39 -7.02 -12.16
N GLU A 67 -21.19 -7.18 -12.71
CA GLU A 67 -20.19 -8.13 -12.19
C GLU A 67 -19.65 -7.69 -10.82
N ALA A 68 -19.37 -6.40 -10.64
CA ALA A 68 -18.83 -5.87 -9.39
C ALA A 68 -19.77 -6.02 -8.17
N LEU A 69 -21.09 -6.09 -8.41
CA LEU A 69 -22.13 -6.21 -7.39
C LEU A 69 -22.48 -7.66 -7.00
N SER A 70 -22.01 -8.67 -7.74
CA SER A 70 -22.43 -10.08 -7.56
C SER A 70 -21.39 -11.00 -6.93
N GLY A 71 -20.31 -10.45 -6.35
CA GLY A 71 -19.21 -11.28 -5.86
C GLY A 71 -18.50 -12.00 -7.01
N SER A 72 -18.28 -11.30 -8.12
CA SER A 72 -17.67 -11.86 -9.33
C SER A 72 -16.40 -12.64 -9.02
N LYS A 73 -16.40 -13.91 -9.43
CA LYS A 73 -15.20 -14.74 -9.41
C LYS A 73 -14.06 -14.01 -10.12
N LEU A 74 -12.86 -14.06 -9.54
CA LEU A 74 -11.64 -13.60 -10.18
C LEU A 74 -11.49 -14.29 -11.54
N SER A 75 -11.01 -13.55 -12.53
CA SER A 75 -10.66 -14.13 -13.82
C SER A 75 -9.58 -15.22 -13.66
N ALA A 76 -9.51 -16.16 -14.59
CA ALA A 76 -8.48 -17.19 -14.60
C ALA A 76 -7.06 -16.61 -14.56
N SER A 77 -6.83 -15.45 -15.18
CA SER A 77 -5.55 -14.73 -15.13
C SER A 77 -5.20 -14.25 -13.73
N TYR A 78 -6.17 -13.70 -12.99
CA TYR A 78 -5.93 -13.26 -11.60
C TYR A 78 -5.67 -14.44 -10.66
N LEU A 79 -6.36 -15.57 -10.87
CA LEU A 79 -6.05 -16.80 -10.13
C LEU A 79 -4.59 -17.25 -10.37
N GLN A 80 -4.12 -17.23 -11.62
CA GLN A 80 -2.72 -17.56 -11.93
C GLN A 80 -1.72 -16.60 -11.25
N MET A 81 -2.04 -15.30 -11.16
CA MET A 81 -1.21 -14.32 -10.45
C MET A 81 -1.14 -14.61 -8.95
N LEU A 82 -2.27 -14.98 -8.32
CA LEU A 82 -2.30 -15.40 -6.92
C LEU A 82 -1.49 -16.67 -6.69
N GLU A 83 -1.53 -17.61 -7.63
CA GLU A 83 -0.75 -18.84 -7.55
C GLU A 83 0.77 -18.59 -7.56
N LEU A 84 1.24 -17.67 -8.41
CA LEU A 84 2.65 -17.25 -8.43
C LEU A 84 3.07 -16.62 -7.09
N LYS A 85 2.23 -15.73 -6.53
CA LYS A 85 2.47 -15.12 -5.21
C LYS A 85 2.50 -16.15 -4.09
N ALA A 86 1.53 -17.05 -4.05
CA ALA A 86 1.43 -18.14 -3.09
C ALA A 86 2.67 -19.06 -3.14
N CYS A 87 3.14 -19.35 -4.36
CA CYS A 87 4.34 -20.13 -4.60
C CYS A 87 5.62 -19.43 -4.14
N TYR A 88 5.72 -18.12 -4.37
CA TYR A 88 6.82 -17.31 -3.87
C TYR A 88 6.85 -17.30 -2.33
N ALA A 89 5.71 -16.99 -1.70
CA ALA A 89 5.59 -17.00 -0.24
C ALA A 89 5.93 -18.37 0.36
N TYR A 90 5.44 -19.46 -0.25
CA TYR A 90 5.72 -20.84 0.19
C TYR A 90 7.22 -21.13 0.19
N LYS A 91 7.89 -20.80 -0.92
CA LYS A 91 9.31 -21.10 -1.12
C LYS A 91 10.21 -20.41 -0.08
N HIS A 92 9.85 -19.20 0.34
CA HIS A 92 10.64 -18.42 1.28
C HIS A 92 10.14 -18.50 2.74
N GLY A 93 9.02 -19.22 2.98
CA GLY A 93 8.43 -19.36 4.30
C GLY A 93 7.78 -18.08 4.82
N TYR A 94 7.21 -17.27 3.93
CA TYR A 94 6.43 -16.09 4.31
C TYR A 94 4.97 -16.47 4.56
N ASP A 95 4.31 -15.72 5.42
CA ASP A 95 2.85 -15.73 5.47
C ASP A 95 2.30 -15.05 4.21
N PHE A 96 1.24 -15.62 3.62
CA PHE A 96 0.55 -15.02 2.48
C PHE A 96 -0.90 -14.71 2.85
N VAL A 97 -1.28 -13.44 2.72
CA VAL A 97 -2.62 -12.94 2.97
C VAL A 97 -3.17 -12.38 1.67
N PHE A 98 -4.27 -12.97 1.19
CA PHE A 98 -5.07 -12.39 0.12
C PHE A 98 -6.35 -11.81 0.71
N ASN A 99 -6.49 -10.48 0.63
CA ASN A 99 -7.58 -9.77 1.29
C ASN A 99 -8.60 -9.21 0.29
N THR A 100 -9.86 -9.61 0.46
CA THR A 100 -10.99 -9.15 -0.35
C THR A 100 -11.99 -8.31 0.43
N THR A 101 -11.71 -8.02 1.70
CA THR A 101 -12.58 -7.21 2.56
C THR A 101 -12.48 -5.74 2.16
N ASN A 102 -13.64 -5.08 2.06
CA ASN A 102 -13.70 -3.63 1.98
C ASN A 102 -13.42 -3.07 3.38
N GLY A 103 -12.18 -2.64 3.63
CA GLY A 103 -11.74 -2.14 4.94
C GLY A 103 -12.15 -0.69 5.23
N ILE A 104 -13.00 -0.09 4.38
CA ILE A 104 -13.50 1.27 4.53
C ILE A 104 -14.95 1.21 4.98
N ASP A 105 -15.31 1.99 6.01
CA ASP A 105 -16.69 2.10 6.49
C ASP A 105 -17.61 2.50 5.32
N PRO A 106 -18.63 1.68 4.99
CA PRO A 106 -19.60 1.98 3.94
C PRO A 106 -20.27 3.36 4.08
N LYS A 107 -20.40 3.87 5.31
CA LYS A 107 -20.95 5.21 5.58
C LYS A 107 -20.02 6.33 5.09
N LEU A 108 -18.72 6.07 5.04
CA LEU A 108 -17.73 7.00 4.49
C LEU A 108 -17.62 6.87 2.97
N SER A 109 -17.85 5.69 2.41
CA SER A 109 -17.63 5.38 0.99
C SER A 109 -18.91 5.35 0.15
N ASP A 110 -19.97 6.05 0.55
CA ASP A 110 -21.21 6.10 -0.23
C ASP A 110 -20.94 6.71 -1.63
N PRO A 111 -21.23 6.00 -2.75
CA PRO A 111 -21.15 6.56 -4.10
C PRO A 111 -22.05 7.79 -4.30
N SER A 112 -23.07 7.93 -3.44
CA SER A 112 -23.96 9.08 -3.40
C SER A 112 -23.48 10.22 -2.48
N GLY A 113 -22.49 9.94 -1.64
CA GLY A 113 -21.97 10.82 -0.60
C GLY A 113 -20.86 11.77 -1.05
N SER A 114 -20.35 12.55 -0.09
CA SER A 114 -19.30 13.56 -0.30
C SER A 114 -17.91 12.95 -0.59
N ARG A 115 -17.71 11.65 -0.36
CA ARG A 115 -16.44 10.93 -0.53
C ARG A 115 -16.56 9.69 -1.42
N TRP A 116 -17.30 9.83 -2.52
CA TRP A 116 -17.55 8.77 -3.52
C TRP A 116 -16.27 8.12 -4.10
N TRP A 117 -15.11 8.78 -4.01
CA TRP A 117 -13.83 8.21 -4.45
C TRP A 117 -13.35 7.03 -3.58
N LEU A 118 -13.82 6.91 -2.34
CA LEU A 118 -13.48 5.77 -1.50
C LEU A 118 -14.08 4.46 -2.03
N SER A 119 -15.09 4.53 -2.90
CA SER A 119 -15.71 3.36 -3.53
C SER A 119 -14.84 2.73 -4.64
N TYR A 120 -13.71 3.31 -5.05
CA TYR A 120 -12.87 2.78 -6.15
C TYR A 120 -12.04 1.54 -5.81
N GLY A 121 -11.96 1.18 -4.53
CA GLY A 121 -11.24 -0.01 -4.09
C GLY A 121 -9.73 0.18 -3.92
N GLY A 122 -9.08 1.15 -4.58
CA GLY A 122 -7.64 1.41 -4.37
C GLY A 122 -7.29 1.70 -2.91
N TRP A 123 -8.14 2.50 -2.26
CA TRP A 123 -8.02 2.92 -0.86
C TRP A 123 -8.09 1.79 0.17
N VAL A 124 -8.62 0.61 -0.17
CA VAL A 124 -8.81 -0.49 0.80
C VAL A 124 -7.49 -1.06 1.32
N ARG A 125 -6.38 -0.87 0.58
CA ARG A 125 -5.07 -1.34 1.01
C ARG A 125 -4.60 -0.66 2.30
N VAL A 126 -4.98 0.60 2.55
CA VAL A 126 -4.52 1.36 3.72
C VAL A 126 -4.99 0.71 5.04
N PRO A 127 -6.30 0.50 5.27
CA PRO A 127 -6.77 -0.20 6.46
C PRO A 127 -6.28 -1.66 6.50
N GLN A 128 -6.15 -2.33 5.36
CA GLN A 128 -5.65 -3.72 5.31
C GLN A 128 -4.20 -3.81 5.78
N ILE A 129 -3.28 -2.98 5.28
CA ILE A 129 -1.89 -2.92 5.77
C ILE A 129 -1.88 -2.54 7.25
N SER A 130 -2.66 -1.53 7.65
CA SER A 130 -2.72 -1.05 9.04
C SER A 130 -3.12 -2.15 10.03
N SER A 131 -4.03 -3.04 9.63
CA SER A 131 -4.53 -4.14 10.47
C SER A 131 -3.53 -5.27 10.71
N ILE A 132 -2.49 -5.38 9.88
CA ILE A 132 -1.51 -6.47 9.95
C ILE A 132 -0.10 -5.99 10.30
N ILE A 133 0.25 -4.73 10.06
CA ILE A 133 1.64 -4.25 10.18
C ILE A 133 2.23 -4.47 11.58
N SER A 134 1.42 -4.48 12.64
CA SER A 134 1.88 -4.75 14.02
C SER A 134 2.24 -6.21 14.29
N LYS A 135 1.81 -7.16 13.44
CA LYS A 135 1.97 -8.62 13.62
C LYS A 135 3.22 -9.19 12.93
N TYR A 136 3.93 -8.35 12.18
CA TYR A 136 5.05 -8.70 11.33
C TYR A 136 6.18 -7.68 11.49
N ASP A 137 7.40 -8.06 11.13
CA ASP A 137 8.52 -7.11 11.04
C ASP A 137 8.43 -6.31 9.73
N TRP A 138 7.98 -6.97 8.66
CA TRP A 138 7.81 -6.38 7.34
C TRP A 138 6.53 -6.86 6.67
N VAL A 139 5.86 -5.93 5.99
CA VAL A 139 4.73 -6.18 5.10
C VAL A 139 5.17 -5.85 3.69
N LEU A 140 5.18 -6.83 2.80
CA LEU A 140 5.26 -6.63 1.36
C LEU A 140 3.83 -6.57 0.82
N TYR A 141 3.33 -5.37 0.57
CA TYR A 141 2.06 -5.16 -0.12
C TYR A 141 2.29 -5.19 -1.63
N ASP A 142 1.39 -5.83 -2.38
CA ASP A 142 1.38 -5.78 -3.84
C ASP A 142 -0.04 -5.77 -4.44
N ASP A 143 -0.15 -5.19 -5.63
CA ASP A 143 -1.36 -5.27 -6.43
C ASP A 143 -1.58 -6.69 -6.97
N ILE A 144 -2.83 -7.05 -7.28
CA ILE A 144 -3.14 -8.37 -7.81
C ILE A 144 -2.42 -8.68 -9.13
N ASP A 145 -2.09 -7.66 -9.93
CA ASP A 145 -1.38 -7.75 -11.21
C ASP A 145 0.13 -7.50 -11.12
N HIS A 146 0.68 -7.44 -9.90
CA HIS A 146 2.11 -7.61 -9.63
C HIS A 146 2.45 -9.10 -9.47
N VAL A 147 3.53 -9.58 -10.08
CA VAL A 147 3.92 -11.01 -10.02
C VAL A 147 5.41 -11.17 -9.76
N PHE A 148 5.78 -12.19 -8.99
CA PHE A 148 7.16 -12.61 -8.82
C PHE A 148 7.59 -13.48 -10.00
N LEU A 149 8.73 -13.16 -10.58
CA LEU A 149 9.27 -13.79 -11.79
C LEU A 149 10.59 -14.51 -11.51
N ASN A 150 11.35 -14.05 -10.52
CA ASN A 150 12.50 -14.77 -9.99
C ASN A 150 12.22 -15.24 -8.56
N HIS A 151 11.74 -16.47 -8.44
CA HIS A 151 11.45 -17.08 -7.13
C HIS A 151 12.72 -17.49 -6.36
N SER A 152 13.93 -17.30 -6.90
CA SER A 152 15.16 -17.60 -6.16
C SER A 152 15.65 -16.43 -5.32
N PHE A 153 15.16 -15.22 -5.59
CA PHE A 153 15.56 -14.01 -4.87
C PHE A 153 14.61 -13.76 -3.68
N ALA A 154 15.13 -13.78 -2.46
CA ALA A 154 14.38 -13.56 -1.24
C ALA A 154 14.32 -12.07 -0.84
N VAL A 155 13.33 -11.67 -0.02
CA VAL A 155 13.24 -10.28 0.48
C VAL A 155 14.41 -9.99 1.41
N GLU A 156 14.87 -10.98 2.17
CA GLU A 156 16.02 -10.88 3.06
C GLU A 156 17.30 -10.50 2.31
N GLU A 157 17.45 -10.83 1.02
CA GLU A 157 18.61 -10.40 0.23
C GLU A 157 18.67 -8.88 0.10
N LEU A 158 17.51 -8.20 0.01
CA LEU A 158 17.45 -6.73 0.08
C LEU A 158 17.83 -6.23 1.47
N LEU A 159 17.28 -6.86 2.52
CA LEU A 159 17.51 -6.45 3.91
C LEU A 159 18.98 -6.61 4.32
N ASP A 160 19.60 -7.71 3.92
CA ASP A 160 21.01 -8.00 4.16
C ASP A 160 21.91 -7.01 3.43
N GLN A 161 21.56 -6.67 2.19
CA GLN A 161 22.26 -5.62 1.46
C GLN A 161 22.14 -4.28 2.20
N TRP A 162 20.97 -3.87 2.66
CA TRP A 162 20.82 -2.63 3.44
C TRP A 162 21.65 -2.66 4.71
N LYS A 163 21.68 -3.79 5.42
CA LYS A 163 22.51 -3.98 6.61
C LYS A 163 24.00 -3.82 6.30
N GLN A 164 24.49 -4.39 5.19
CA GLN A 164 25.88 -4.24 4.74
C GLN A 164 26.26 -2.77 4.51
N TYR A 165 25.36 -1.98 3.90
CA TYR A 165 25.55 -0.54 3.68
C TYR A 165 25.14 0.32 4.90
N LYS A 166 24.87 -0.31 6.05
CA LYS A 166 24.44 0.34 7.30
C LYS A 166 23.21 1.24 7.09
N LYS A 167 22.22 0.78 6.33
CA LYS A 167 20.93 1.43 6.11
C LYS A 167 19.85 0.70 6.90
N SER A 168 18.89 1.45 7.43
CA SER A 168 17.73 0.89 8.12
C SER A 168 16.46 1.63 7.68
N PRO A 169 16.05 1.49 6.41
CA PRO A 169 14.84 2.14 5.94
C PRO A 169 13.60 1.56 6.63
N SER A 170 12.54 2.35 6.63
CA SER A 170 11.20 1.95 7.06
C SER A 170 10.30 1.59 5.89
N VAL A 171 10.53 2.19 4.72
CA VAL A 171 9.71 1.96 3.53
C VAL A 171 10.60 1.87 2.29
N LEU A 172 10.37 0.86 1.46
CA LEU A 172 10.82 0.82 0.07
C LEU A 172 9.60 0.95 -0.85
N VAL A 173 9.71 1.80 -1.86
CA VAL A 173 8.70 1.93 -2.93
C VAL A 173 9.37 1.92 -4.30
N PRO A 174 8.67 1.54 -5.38
CA PRO A 174 9.29 1.47 -6.70
C PRO A 174 9.57 2.87 -7.28
N SER A 175 10.52 3.09 -8.18
CA SER A 175 10.61 4.35 -8.97
C SER A 175 10.98 4.01 -10.41
N ASP A 176 9.94 3.66 -11.18
CA ASP A 176 10.11 3.18 -12.57
C ASP A 176 10.07 4.28 -13.64
N ASN A 177 9.81 5.53 -13.27
CA ASN A 177 9.66 6.63 -14.23
C ASN A 177 9.99 8.01 -13.62
N HIS A 178 10.41 8.96 -14.46
CA HIS A 178 10.55 10.38 -14.14
C HIS A 178 9.20 11.13 -14.10
N ARG A 179 8.13 10.56 -14.66
CA ARG A 179 6.81 11.23 -14.75
C ARG A 179 6.03 11.29 -13.44
N TYR A 180 6.23 10.32 -12.55
CA TYR A 180 5.59 10.25 -11.23
C TYR A 180 6.66 10.07 -10.17
N PRO A 181 6.47 10.52 -8.92
CA PRO A 181 7.39 10.19 -7.82
C PRO A 181 7.62 8.67 -7.74
N PHE A 182 6.53 7.91 -7.76
CA PHE A 182 6.48 6.45 -7.90
C PHE A 182 5.08 5.92 -8.19
N SER A 183 4.94 4.63 -8.52
CA SER A 183 3.64 3.94 -8.54
C SER A 183 3.50 3.04 -7.32
N ASP A 184 2.33 2.97 -6.72
CA ASP A 184 2.07 2.24 -5.49
C ASP A 184 1.64 0.78 -5.70
N TYR A 185 1.96 0.20 -6.87
CA TYR A 185 1.65 -1.20 -7.19
C TYR A 185 2.32 -2.20 -6.25
N ALA A 186 3.37 -1.80 -5.53
CA ALA A 186 4.03 -2.58 -4.51
C ALA A 186 4.68 -1.66 -3.47
N LEU A 187 4.70 -2.10 -2.20
CA LEU A 187 5.32 -1.40 -1.08
C LEU A 187 5.94 -2.42 -0.13
N LEU A 188 7.16 -2.18 0.34
CA LEU A 188 7.75 -2.97 1.43
C LEU A 188 7.88 -2.07 2.66
N MET A 189 7.06 -2.34 3.68
CA MET A 189 6.91 -1.50 4.86
C MET A 189 7.33 -2.24 6.12
N LYS A 190 8.31 -1.68 6.85
CA LYS A 190 8.73 -2.14 8.18
C LYS A 190 7.68 -1.78 9.22
N ASN A 191 7.45 -2.63 10.21
CA ASN A 191 6.72 -2.26 11.42
C ASN A 191 7.55 -1.25 12.23
N SER A 192 7.32 0.03 11.97
CA SER A 192 8.03 1.14 12.59
C SER A 192 7.08 2.30 12.83
N LEU A 193 7.46 3.23 13.71
CA LEU A 193 6.69 4.46 13.94
C LEU A 193 6.50 5.24 12.63
N PHE A 194 7.56 5.36 11.83
CA PHE A 194 7.51 6.05 10.54
C PHE A 194 6.45 5.43 9.60
N SER A 195 6.48 4.11 9.40
CA SER A 195 5.51 3.43 8.54
C SER A 195 4.07 3.57 9.02
N LYS A 196 3.85 3.58 10.35
CA LYS A 196 2.52 3.82 10.94
C LYS A 196 2.05 5.25 10.67
N ARG A 197 2.93 6.25 10.80
CA ARG A 197 2.63 7.65 10.41
C ARG A 197 2.30 7.79 8.93
N VAL A 198 3.03 7.09 8.06
CA VAL A 198 2.72 7.05 6.62
C VAL A 198 1.29 6.56 6.39
N LEU A 199 0.89 5.46 7.02
CA LEU A 199 -0.48 4.91 6.91
C LEU A 199 -1.54 5.87 7.48
N GLU A 200 -1.26 6.51 8.62
CA GLU A 200 -2.15 7.52 9.23
C GLU A 200 -2.39 8.70 8.29
N TYR A 201 -1.32 9.28 7.73
CA TYR A 201 -1.44 10.41 6.80
C TYR A 201 -2.05 9.99 5.45
N TRP A 202 -1.77 8.77 4.99
CA TRP A 202 -2.39 8.23 3.78
C TRP A 202 -3.90 8.06 3.96
N LEU A 203 -4.35 7.52 5.11
CA LEU A 203 -5.76 7.44 5.46
C LEU A 203 -6.37 8.84 5.64
N LYS A 204 -5.67 9.77 6.30
CA LYS A 204 -6.13 11.15 6.46
C LYS A 204 -6.36 11.82 5.10
N PHE A 205 -5.48 11.58 4.13
CA PHE A 205 -5.66 12.03 2.76
C PHE A 205 -6.95 11.47 2.14
N SER A 206 -7.23 10.18 2.30
CA SER A 206 -8.45 9.57 1.74
C SER A 206 -9.74 10.23 2.26
N LEU A 207 -9.72 10.76 3.49
CA LEU A 207 -10.85 11.43 4.11
C LEU A 207 -11.01 12.91 3.70
N GLY A 208 -10.09 13.45 2.90
CA GLY A 208 -10.05 14.87 2.55
C GLY A 208 -9.38 15.70 3.64
N ILE A 209 -8.22 16.28 3.33
CA ILE A 209 -7.44 17.09 4.29
C ILE A 209 -7.79 18.57 4.28
N CYS A 210 -8.56 19.02 3.29
CA CYS A 210 -9.08 20.38 3.21
C CYS A 210 -10.61 20.38 3.35
N GLU A 211 -11.18 21.52 3.72
CA GLU A 211 -12.61 21.69 4.06
C GLU A 211 -13.55 21.17 2.96
N ASN A 212 -13.23 21.44 1.70
CA ASN A 212 -14.03 21.01 0.55
C ASN A 212 -13.52 19.72 -0.11
N GLY A 213 -12.63 18.96 0.57
CA GLY A 213 -11.97 17.78 0.04
C GLY A 213 -10.62 18.08 -0.62
N ASN A 214 -10.01 17.07 -1.24
CA ASN A 214 -8.67 17.22 -1.83
C ASN A 214 -8.71 17.92 -3.19
N PHE A 215 -9.64 17.50 -4.06
CA PHE A 215 -9.73 17.95 -5.45
C PHE A 215 -11.17 18.30 -5.83
N ALA A 216 -11.33 19.21 -6.79
CA ALA A 216 -12.66 19.56 -7.29
C ALA A 216 -13.27 18.38 -8.07
N ALA A 217 -14.36 17.83 -7.56
CA ALA A 217 -15.14 16.81 -8.24
C ALA A 217 -16.21 17.47 -9.13
N GLU A 218 -15.83 17.99 -10.30
CA GLU A 218 -16.81 18.56 -11.24
C GLU A 218 -17.83 17.51 -11.74
N LYS A 219 -17.44 16.23 -11.71
CA LYS A 219 -18.27 15.06 -12.04
C LYS A 219 -17.86 13.91 -11.12
N ARG A 220 -18.81 13.06 -10.70
CA ARG A 220 -18.56 11.79 -9.97
C ARG A 220 -17.96 10.72 -10.91
N SER A 221 -16.93 11.12 -11.64
CA SER A 221 -16.16 10.29 -12.56
C SER A 221 -14.75 10.21 -12.02
N TYR A 222 -14.24 8.99 -11.90
CA TYR A 222 -12.88 8.75 -11.46
C TYR A 222 -11.90 9.61 -12.22
N LYS A 223 -11.06 10.33 -11.48
CA LYS A 223 -9.82 10.82 -12.01
C LYS A 223 -8.67 10.18 -11.25
N TRP A 224 -7.50 10.19 -11.86
CA TRP A 224 -6.34 9.56 -11.25
C TRP A 224 -5.95 10.24 -9.93
N GLU A 225 -6.19 11.54 -9.78
CA GLU A 225 -6.02 12.26 -8.52
C GLU A 225 -6.90 11.74 -7.38
N ASP A 226 -8.02 11.06 -7.69
CA ASP A 226 -8.91 10.44 -6.71
C ASP A 226 -8.42 9.06 -6.25
N SER A 227 -7.34 8.55 -6.86
CA SER A 227 -6.71 7.29 -6.49
C SER A 227 -5.96 7.37 -5.16
N ASP A 228 -5.59 6.22 -4.63
CA ASP A 228 -4.78 6.10 -3.42
C ASP A 228 -3.31 6.48 -3.64
N GLN A 229 -2.82 6.48 -4.89
CA GLN A 229 -1.42 6.78 -5.20
C GLN A 229 -0.99 8.21 -4.78
N PRO A 230 -1.75 9.30 -5.07
CA PRO A 230 -1.53 10.60 -4.45
C PRO A 230 -1.52 10.59 -2.91
N GLY A 231 -2.33 9.74 -2.31
CA GLY A 231 -2.41 9.61 -0.86
C GLY A 231 -1.12 9.09 -0.22
N ILE A 232 -0.48 8.06 -0.79
CA ILE A 232 0.78 7.54 -0.23
C ILE A 232 1.91 8.54 -0.44
N TRP A 233 1.89 9.31 -1.52
CA TRP A 233 2.83 10.40 -1.75
C TRP A 233 2.75 11.46 -0.66
N TYR A 234 1.53 11.88 -0.35
CA TYR A 234 1.26 12.77 0.78
C TYR A 234 1.70 12.12 2.11
N GLY A 235 1.37 10.85 2.31
CA GLY A 235 1.71 10.12 3.54
C GLY A 235 3.22 10.06 3.81
N LEU A 236 4.02 9.73 2.80
CA LEU A 236 5.48 9.71 2.89
C LEU A 236 6.06 11.10 3.13
N MET A 237 5.57 12.12 2.42
CA MET A 237 6.03 13.49 2.61
C MET A 237 5.75 13.98 4.04
N GLN A 238 4.53 13.79 4.55
CA GLN A 238 4.15 14.27 5.87
C GLN A 238 4.87 13.51 6.99
N ALA A 239 4.97 12.19 6.90
CA ALA A 239 5.73 11.40 7.88
C ALA A 239 7.22 11.82 7.88
N HIS A 240 7.81 12.08 6.72
CA HIS A 240 9.19 12.58 6.63
C HIS A 240 9.33 14.00 7.20
N LYS A 241 8.37 14.89 6.96
CA LYS A 241 8.35 16.23 7.59
C LYS A 241 8.26 16.10 9.11
N GLU A 242 7.33 15.30 9.63
CA GLU A 242 7.13 15.11 11.07
C GLU A 242 8.41 14.62 11.77
N VAL A 243 9.09 13.64 11.18
CA VAL A 243 10.26 13.01 11.82
C VAL A 243 11.56 13.81 11.63
N TYR A 244 11.79 14.40 10.45
CA TYR A 244 13.10 14.98 10.10
C TYR A 244 13.09 16.49 9.94
N HIS A 245 11.94 17.10 9.63
CA HIS A 245 11.82 18.52 9.37
C HIS A 245 10.54 19.11 10.00
N PRO A 246 10.37 19.01 11.33
CA PRO A 246 9.12 19.41 11.98
C PRO A 246 8.81 20.91 11.78
N SER A 247 9.82 21.73 11.51
CA SER A 247 9.66 23.15 11.14
C SER A 247 8.97 23.34 9.78
N ALA A 248 8.98 22.34 8.90
CA ALA A 248 8.34 22.37 7.57
C ALA A 248 6.87 21.93 7.58
N LEU A 249 6.28 21.67 8.75
CA LEU A 249 4.87 21.26 8.89
C LEU A 249 3.87 22.41 8.67
N ASN A 250 4.30 23.66 8.70
CA ASN A 250 3.42 24.84 8.72
C ASN A 250 2.99 25.36 7.33
N ASP A 251 3.18 24.58 6.27
CA ASP A 251 2.69 24.98 4.95
C ASP A 251 1.17 24.82 4.91
N ASN A 252 0.41 25.92 4.82
CA ASN A 252 -1.02 25.83 4.53
C ASN A 252 -1.19 25.22 3.14
N ILE A 253 -1.54 23.92 3.08
CA ILE A 253 -1.75 23.15 1.85
C ILE A 253 -3.11 23.37 1.22
N CYS A 254 -4.05 24.00 1.94
CA CYS A 254 -5.42 24.24 1.49
C CYS A 254 -5.55 25.65 0.90
N ASN A 255 -6.16 25.74 -0.28
CA ASN A 255 -6.47 26.98 -0.93
C ASN A 255 -7.60 27.66 -0.15
N GLN A 256 -7.33 28.88 0.33
CA GLN A 256 -8.29 29.63 1.14
C GLN A 256 -9.55 30.06 0.36
N SER A 257 -9.46 30.22 -0.96
CA SER A 257 -10.63 30.62 -1.76
C SER A 257 -11.49 29.44 -2.19
N THR A 258 -10.88 28.28 -2.44
CA THR A 258 -11.63 27.09 -2.91
C THR A 258 -11.90 26.06 -1.81
N GLY A 259 -11.21 26.13 -0.68
CA GLY A 259 -11.25 25.11 0.38
C GLY A 259 -10.69 23.74 -0.05
N LEU A 260 -10.05 23.64 -1.23
CA LEU A 260 -9.44 22.43 -1.79
C LEU A 260 -7.92 22.45 -1.59
N LEU A 261 -7.19 21.40 -2.01
CA LEU A 261 -5.72 21.50 -2.03
C LEU A 261 -5.26 22.60 -2.98
N LYS A 262 -4.26 23.38 -2.54
CA LYS A 262 -3.55 24.37 -3.38
C LYS A 262 -2.88 23.74 -4.59
N SER A 263 -2.59 22.45 -4.50
CA SER A 263 -1.85 21.70 -5.50
C SER A 263 -2.51 21.78 -6.86
N ARG A 264 -1.76 22.19 -7.87
CA ARG A 264 -2.18 22.12 -9.28
C ARG A 264 -2.09 20.69 -9.84
N MET A 265 -2.47 19.67 -9.06
CA MET A 265 -2.46 18.28 -9.55
C MET A 265 -3.31 18.13 -10.83
N GLN A 266 -4.37 18.96 -10.94
CA GLN A 266 -5.24 19.05 -12.11
C GLN A 266 -4.52 19.46 -13.41
N ASP A 267 -3.47 20.28 -13.34
CA ASP A 267 -2.83 20.84 -14.55
C ASP A 267 -1.71 19.96 -15.12
N ARG A 268 -1.14 19.04 -14.33
CA ARG A 268 0.11 18.35 -14.74
C ARG A 268 0.21 16.86 -14.44
N GLY A 269 -0.76 16.24 -13.74
CA GLY A 269 -0.71 14.79 -13.44
C GLY A 269 0.58 14.36 -12.72
N ARG A 270 1.22 15.29 -12.02
CA ARG A 270 2.44 15.09 -11.22
C ARG A 270 2.01 15.37 -9.79
N ALA A 271 2.63 14.77 -8.78
CA ALA A 271 2.55 15.34 -7.42
C ALA A 271 3.69 16.32 -7.26
N PRO A 272 3.54 17.57 -7.74
CA PRO A 272 4.60 18.55 -7.67
C PRO A 272 5.02 18.77 -6.22
N GLU A 273 4.11 18.71 -5.24
CA GLU A 273 4.42 18.99 -3.83
C GLU A 273 5.39 17.95 -3.26
N MET A 274 5.12 16.66 -3.47
CA MET A 274 5.99 15.59 -2.99
C MET A 274 7.34 15.65 -3.71
N GLN A 275 7.33 15.80 -5.04
CA GLN A 275 8.55 15.88 -5.83
C GLN A 275 9.39 17.10 -5.47
N GLU A 276 8.77 18.26 -5.31
CA GLU A 276 9.41 19.50 -4.90
C GLU A 276 9.96 19.39 -3.49
N TYR A 277 9.21 18.80 -2.55
CA TYR A 277 9.69 18.57 -1.20
C TYR A 277 10.97 17.73 -1.18
N PHE A 278 10.94 16.51 -1.75
CA PHE A 278 12.13 15.63 -1.76
C PHE A 278 13.27 16.20 -2.63
N SER A 279 12.96 16.98 -3.67
CA SER A 279 13.97 17.73 -4.43
C SER A 279 14.64 18.81 -3.59
N ARG A 280 13.88 19.58 -2.79
CA ARG A 280 14.43 20.60 -1.89
C ARG A 280 15.25 19.98 -0.76
N GLN A 281 14.86 18.80 -0.28
CA GLN A 281 15.63 18.02 0.69
C GLN A 281 16.82 17.28 0.07
N ASN A 282 17.06 17.42 -1.24
CA ASN A 282 18.11 16.72 -1.97
C ASN A 282 18.15 15.21 -1.68
N THR A 283 16.97 14.58 -1.60
CA THR A 283 16.87 13.16 -1.22
C THR A 283 17.32 12.27 -2.37
N PRO A 284 18.44 11.55 -2.24
CA PRO A 284 18.93 10.68 -3.30
C PRO A 284 18.02 9.46 -3.48
N LYS A 285 18.00 8.92 -4.70
CA LYS A 285 17.28 7.68 -5.05
C LYS A 285 18.25 6.51 -5.14
N GLY A 286 17.77 5.33 -4.79
CA GLY A 286 18.57 4.10 -4.73
C GLY A 286 18.06 3.15 -3.67
N CYS A 287 18.13 1.86 -3.96
CA CYS A 287 17.73 0.82 -3.00
C CYS A 287 18.68 -0.39 -2.98
N SER A 288 19.72 -0.40 -3.82
CA SER A 288 20.62 -1.54 -3.96
C SER A 288 22.01 -1.12 -4.44
N GLY A 289 22.99 -2.00 -4.22
CA GLY A 289 24.36 -1.85 -4.72
C GLY A 289 25.00 -0.50 -4.36
N LYS A 290 25.79 0.04 -5.29
CA LYS A 290 26.50 1.31 -5.11
C LYS A 290 25.58 2.52 -4.93
N ASP A 291 24.32 2.43 -5.34
CA ASP A 291 23.38 3.53 -5.13
C ASP A 291 23.06 3.73 -3.63
N LEU A 292 23.21 2.69 -2.80
CA LEU A 292 23.08 2.80 -1.34
C LEU A 292 24.18 3.65 -0.71
N GLU A 293 25.37 3.77 -1.31
CA GLU A 293 26.46 4.61 -0.79
C GLU A 293 26.06 6.09 -0.75
N LYS A 294 25.17 6.50 -1.65
CA LYS A 294 24.68 7.89 -1.78
C LYS A 294 23.57 8.20 -0.80
N ILE A 295 22.89 7.19 -0.25
CA ILE A 295 21.72 7.39 0.62
C ILE A 295 22.18 7.74 2.04
N PRO A 296 21.64 8.76 2.72
CA PRO A 296 21.92 9.00 4.14
C PRO A 296 21.59 7.79 5.02
N HIS A 297 22.34 7.58 6.11
CA HIS A 297 22.13 6.40 6.98
C HIS A 297 20.78 6.38 7.70
N ASP A 298 20.26 7.57 7.99
CA ASP A 298 19.01 7.82 8.68
C ASP A 298 17.82 7.97 7.71
N GLN A 299 18.01 7.87 6.39
CA GLN A 299 16.93 8.02 5.42
C GLN A 299 15.89 6.88 5.58
N PRO A 300 14.63 7.18 5.98
CA PRO A 300 13.61 6.16 6.20
C PRO A 300 13.01 5.60 4.91
N ILE A 301 13.21 6.25 3.76
CA ILE A 301 12.62 5.85 2.49
C ILE A 301 13.71 5.47 1.48
N LEU A 302 13.64 4.26 0.95
CA LEU A 302 14.38 3.90 -0.26
C LEU A 302 13.46 3.95 -1.48
N TRP A 303 14.03 4.39 -2.59
CA TRP A 303 13.38 4.44 -3.89
C TRP A 303 14.03 3.40 -4.77
N SER A 304 13.24 2.46 -5.30
CA SER A 304 13.78 1.61 -6.35
C SER A 304 14.19 2.45 -7.55
N GLN A 305 15.19 2.02 -8.29
CA GLN A 305 15.63 2.75 -9.47
C GLN A 305 15.70 1.79 -10.65
N ARG A 306 15.15 2.26 -11.77
CA ARG A 306 15.15 1.57 -13.06
C ARG A 306 16.52 1.53 -13.75
N ASN A 307 17.63 1.54 -13.01
CA ASN A 307 18.94 1.69 -13.65
C ASN A 307 19.23 0.49 -14.56
N SER A 308 19.27 0.73 -15.87
CA SER A 308 18.82 -0.18 -16.93
C SER A 308 19.78 -1.30 -17.31
N GLU A 309 20.93 -1.41 -16.65
CA GLU A 309 21.99 -2.33 -17.10
C GLU A 309 22.60 -3.20 -16.00
N ILE A 310 22.59 -2.75 -14.73
CA ILE A 310 23.39 -3.37 -13.67
C ILE A 310 22.54 -4.11 -12.63
N HIS A 311 21.26 -3.75 -12.49
CA HIS A 311 20.39 -4.31 -11.45
C HIS A 311 19.08 -4.82 -12.04
N PRO A 312 19.04 -6.06 -12.54
CA PRO A 312 17.81 -6.68 -13.05
C PRO A 312 16.70 -6.74 -11.99
N TYR A 313 17.02 -6.54 -10.70
CA TYR A 313 16.06 -6.62 -9.59
C TYR A 313 15.22 -5.35 -9.35
N GLY A 314 15.57 -4.18 -9.90
CA GLY A 314 14.70 -2.98 -9.91
C GLY A 314 14.03 -2.58 -8.58
N GLY A 315 14.57 -2.96 -7.43
CA GLY A 315 13.92 -2.88 -6.11
C GLY A 315 12.69 -3.77 -6.02
N LEU A 316 11.47 -3.22 -6.07
CA LEU A 316 10.21 -3.98 -5.92
C LEU A 316 9.63 -4.53 -7.23
N GLY A 317 10.33 -4.31 -8.35
CA GLY A 317 9.98 -4.90 -9.64
C GLY A 317 9.95 -3.90 -10.78
N TYR A 318 9.52 -4.39 -11.95
CA TYR A 318 9.43 -3.62 -13.18
C TYR A 318 7.98 -3.32 -13.54
N ASN A 319 7.64 -2.04 -13.72
CA ASN A 319 6.34 -1.67 -14.26
C ASN A 319 6.28 -1.79 -15.80
N ALA A 320 5.70 -2.88 -16.29
CA ALA A 320 5.57 -3.14 -17.72
C ALA A 320 4.60 -2.19 -18.43
N LYS A 321 3.71 -1.50 -17.73
CA LYS A 321 2.81 -0.50 -18.33
C LYS A 321 3.57 0.77 -18.74
N TYR A 322 4.53 1.21 -17.92
CA TYR A 322 5.31 2.42 -18.19
C TYR A 322 6.61 2.17 -18.95
N GLY A 323 7.09 0.93 -18.98
CA GLY A 323 8.31 0.55 -19.66
C GLY A 323 8.14 -0.05 -21.07
N ARG A 324 6.93 -0.01 -21.68
CA ARG A 324 6.68 -0.67 -22.98
C ARG A 324 7.61 -0.14 -24.08
N GLY A 325 8.26 -1.07 -24.75
CA GLY A 325 9.19 -0.90 -25.87
C GLY A 325 9.69 -2.24 -26.39
N PRO A 326 10.59 -2.26 -27.40
CA PRO A 326 11.10 -3.49 -28.02
C PRO A 326 11.71 -4.49 -27.02
N GLU A 327 12.28 -4.02 -25.91
CA GLU A 327 12.93 -4.84 -24.89
C GLU A 327 12.02 -5.25 -23.72
N THR A 328 10.71 -5.00 -23.80
CA THR A 328 9.81 -5.20 -22.64
C THR A 328 9.86 -6.63 -22.12
N GLU A 329 9.77 -7.61 -23.01
CA GLU A 329 9.79 -9.03 -22.63
C GLU A 329 11.12 -9.40 -21.96
N HIS A 330 12.24 -8.96 -22.52
CA HIS A 330 13.58 -9.18 -21.95
C HIS A 330 13.75 -8.51 -20.57
N ARG A 331 13.14 -7.35 -20.35
CA ARG A 331 13.16 -6.68 -19.04
C ARG A 331 12.29 -7.40 -18.03
N ILE A 332 11.10 -7.84 -18.41
CA ILE A 332 10.22 -8.66 -17.56
C ILE A 332 10.93 -9.96 -17.19
N ALA A 333 11.52 -10.67 -18.16
CA ALA A 333 12.19 -11.96 -17.94
C ALA A 333 13.38 -11.89 -16.98
N ARG A 334 14.01 -10.72 -16.83
CA ARG A 334 15.12 -10.49 -15.88
C ARG A 334 14.66 -9.92 -14.55
N ALA A 335 13.44 -9.40 -14.46
CA ALA A 335 12.96 -8.75 -13.25
C ALA A 335 12.79 -9.74 -12.09
N TRP A 336 13.03 -9.29 -10.86
CA TRP A 336 12.63 -10.07 -9.68
C TRP A 336 11.11 -10.23 -9.63
N ALA A 337 10.41 -9.12 -9.79
CA ALA A 337 8.96 -9.04 -9.88
C ALA A 337 8.56 -8.02 -10.95
N ALA A 338 7.32 -8.05 -11.41
CA ALA A 338 6.82 -7.10 -12.39
C ALA A 338 5.34 -6.81 -12.22
N HIS A 339 4.96 -5.55 -12.46
CA HIS A 339 3.57 -5.14 -12.64
C HIS A 339 3.19 -5.33 -14.11
N ILE A 340 2.39 -6.37 -14.40
CA ILE A 340 2.07 -6.81 -15.76
C ILE A 340 0.57 -6.97 -15.99
N PRO A 341 0.04 -6.61 -17.17
CA PRO A 341 -1.33 -6.93 -17.50
C PRO A 341 -1.51 -8.45 -17.70
N ALA A 342 -2.74 -8.92 -17.45
CA ALA A 342 -3.13 -10.33 -17.57
C ALA A 342 -2.71 -11.02 -18.88
N LYS A 343 -2.72 -10.29 -20.01
CA LYS A 343 -2.32 -10.85 -21.32
C LYS A 343 -0.85 -11.30 -21.35
N ASP A 344 0.02 -10.67 -20.56
CA ASP A 344 1.45 -10.96 -20.53
C ASP A 344 1.74 -12.26 -19.73
N LEU A 345 0.77 -12.81 -18.97
CA LEU A 345 0.89 -14.16 -18.37
C LEU A 345 1.03 -15.28 -19.41
N SER A 346 0.66 -14.99 -20.66
CA SER A 346 0.79 -15.94 -21.77
C SER A 346 2.22 -16.15 -22.23
N LEU A 347 3.16 -15.30 -21.79
CA LEU A 347 4.58 -15.38 -22.13
C LEU A 347 5.17 -16.74 -21.69
N PRO A 348 5.98 -17.40 -22.55
CA PRO A 348 6.44 -18.77 -22.30
C PRO A 348 7.18 -18.95 -20.97
N PHE A 349 8.05 -18.01 -20.57
CA PHE A 349 8.79 -18.12 -19.32
C PHE A 349 7.90 -18.02 -18.08
N ILE A 350 6.86 -17.16 -18.10
CA ILE A 350 5.88 -17.06 -17.00
C ILE A 350 5.09 -18.35 -16.87
N LYS A 351 4.66 -18.94 -18.00
CA LYS A 351 4.01 -20.26 -18.01
C LYS A 351 4.91 -21.35 -17.43
N ASN A 352 6.22 -21.30 -17.71
CA ASN A 352 7.18 -22.26 -17.15
C ASN A 352 7.30 -22.11 -15.64
N ILE A 353 7.37 -20.88 -15.11
CA ILE A 353 7.38 -20.60 -13.67
C ILE A 353 6.10 -21.14 -13.02
N LEU A 354 4.94 -20.80 -13.58
CA LEU A 354 3.63 -21.27 -13.10
C LEU A 354 3.54 -22.81 -13.09
N ASN A 355 3.95 -23.45 -14.19
CA ASN A 355 4.00 -24.92 -14.26
C ASN A 355 4.94 -25.52 -13.20
N GLY A 356 6.07 -24.87 -12.93
CA GLY A 356 6.99 -25.26 -11.85
C GLY A 356 6.33 -25.17 -10.48
N CYS A 357 5.59 -24.09 -10.21
CA CYS A 357 4.82 -23.91 -8.98
C CYS A 357 3.76 -24.99 -8.79
N ARG A 358 3.01 -25.34 -9.84
CA ARG A 358 2.00 -26.42 -9.79
C ARG A 358 2.62 -27.78 -9.54
N LYS A 359 3.61 -28.14 -10.35
CA LYS A 359 4.19 -29.49 -10.35
C LYS A 359 5.06 -29.75 -9.13
N THR A 360 5.88 -28.77 -8.75
CA THR A 360 6.91 -28.95 -7.72
C THR A 360 6.40 -28.53 -6.34
N GLN A 361 5.80 -27.34 -6.25
CA GLN A 361 5.35 -26.78 -4.97
C GLN A 361 3.88 -27.10 -4.67
N LYS A 362 3.16 -27.75 -5.60
CA LYS A 362 1.74 -28.07 -5.48
C LYS A 362 0.89 -26.84 -5.15
N CYS A 363 1.22 -25.72 -5.78
CA CYS A 363 0.50 -24.47 -5.60
C CYS A 363 -0.76 -24.41 -6.45
N PHE A 364 -1.79 -23.77 -5.92
CA PHE A 364 -3.08 -23.58 -6.59
C PHE A 364 -3.78 -22.30 -6.11
N ALA A 365 -4.65 -21.76 -6.97
CA ALA A 365 -5.62 -20.73 -6.64
C ALA A 365 -6.91 -21.02 -7.44
N GLU A 366 -7.98 -21.39 -6.75
CA GLU A 366 -9.22 -21.84 -7.41
C GLU A 366 -10.46 -21.59 -6.54
N TYR A 367 -11.64 -21.73 -7.15
CA TYR A 367 -12.90 -21.65 -6.42
C TYR A 367 -13.37 -23.05 -6.04
N ALA A 368 -13.58 -23.28 -4.75
CA ALA A 368 -14.21 -24.51 -4.27
C ALA A 368 -15.68 -24.60 -4.71
N GLY A 369 -16.28 -25.78 -4.53
CA GLY A 369 -17.68 -26.04 -4.90
C GLY A 369 -18.69 -25.11 -4.21
N ASN A 370 -18.36 -24.60 -3.02
CA ASN A 370 -19.17 -23.61 -2.29
C ASN A 370 -18.94 -22.16 -2.78
N GLY A 371 -18.13 -21.94 -3.80
CA GLY A 371 -17.80 -20.62 -4.34
C GLY A 371 -16.75 -19.84 -3.54
N SER A 372 -16.18 -20.40 -2.47
CA SER A 372 -15.07 -19.77 -1.74
C SER A 372 -13.77 -19.84 -2.55
N LEU A 373 -13.01 -18.75 -2.55
CA LEU A 373 -11.67 -18.73 -3.13
C LEU A 373 -10.71 -19.46 -2.19
N GLN A 374 -10.00 -20.44 -2.72
CA GLN A 374 -8.93 -21.17 -2.03
C GLN A 374 -7.61 -20.88 -2.71
N VAL A 375 -6.59 -20.57 -1.91
CA VAL A 375 -5.21 -20.40 -2.37
C VAL A 375 -4.30 -21.20 -1.45
N GLY A 376 -3.37 -21.96 -2.01
CA GLY A 376 -2.53 -22.85 -1.21
C GLY A 376 -1.29 -23.35 -1.95
N CYS A 377 -0.37 -23.93 -1.19
CA CYS A 377 0.86 -24.58 -1.67
C CYS A 377 1.27 -25.70 -0.70
N GLY A 378 1.88 -26.76 -1.22
CA GLY A 378 2.41 -27.85 -0.39
C GLY A 378 1.38 -28.55 0.50
N GLY A 379 0.10 -28.53 0.10
CA GLY A 379 -1.01 -29.05 0.91
C GLY A 379 -1.47 -28.12 2.06
N LYS A 380 -0.87 -26.94 2.20
CA LYS A 380 -1.31 -25.91 3.14
C LYS A 380 -2.21 -24.91 2.43
N LEU A 381 -3.33 -24.57 3.06
CA LEU A 381 -4.19 -23.47 2.63
C LEU A 381 -3.69 -22.17 3.26
N TYR A 382 -3.58 -21.14 2.44
CA TYR A 382 -3.44 -19.78 2.93
C TYR A 382 -4.83 -19.30 3.34
N HIS A 383 -4.99 -18.94 4.61
CA HIS A 383 -6.25 -18.39 5.08
C HIS A 383 -6.46 -17.02 4.44
N GLY A 384 -7.39 -16.95 3.49
CA GLY A 384 -8.03 -15.69 3.12
C GLY A 384 -8.66 -15.13 4.40
N THR A 385 -7.98 -14.19 5.03
CA THR A 385 -8.46 -13.63 6.28
C THR A 385 -9.63 -12.72 5.90
N GLN A 386 -10.86 -13.16 6.14
CA GLN A 386 -11.93 -12.21 6.40
C GLN A 386 -11.57 -11.55 7.74
N LEU A 387 -10.84 -10.45 7.68
CA LEU A 387 -10.65 -9.59 8.84
C LEU A 387 -12.02 -8.97 9.11
N PHE A 388 -12.71 -9.51 10.11
CA PHE A 388 -13.90 -8.87 10.67
C PHE A 388 -13.41 -7.63 11.43
N PHE A 389 -13.73 -6.45 10.90
CA PHE A 389 -13.51 -5.16 11.54
C PHE A 389 -14.73 -4.78 12.38
#